data_AF-A0A856MGI8-F1
#
_entry.id   AF-A0A856MGI8-F1
#
_cell.length_a   1.000
_cell.length_b   1.000
_cell.length_c   1.000
_cell.angle_alpha   90.00
_cell.angle_beta   90.00
_cell.angle_gamma   90.00
#
_symmetry.space_group_name_H-M   'P 1'
#
loop_
_entity.id
_entity.type
_entity.pdbx_description
1 polymer ?
#
loop_
_entity_poly.entity_id
_entity_poly.type
_entity_poly.pdbx_seq_one_letter_code
_entity_poly.pdbx_strand_id
1 'polypeptide(L)'
;MLGHDIIVIGASAGGVEALKTLVAPLPKDLSAAIFIVVHVSPQFKSLLPDLLSRCGSLSATHAKDGEAIEHGRIYVAPPDYHLLVKRGYIRVVQGPNENHCRPAVDPLFRTAAKAYKSRVVGVVLSGTLDDGTAGLIDVKKLGGVAVVQNPDDALFSGMPNSAIEHVDVDYILPVVSIAPLLVQLTYEPIATQGALNMSNEGELEMEPDIVELDGVALRNNGPLGISAGFRCPDCGGSLFQLQERNFLQFRCRVGHAFSQASLQAAQAQVQEEALWAAIGSLEERAELMFKMATNARSRTRIKSAKLFEAQAIEAQQRSDVIRQALFMNQLPATATGTANNEVPNNETQQELTADKVVVLAVGDGGISALSQILVALPLNFPAAIIVVQHLDTQSNSSSMASALSGSMTLPLKLAQEGEPLRPSIIYFAPQNEHLLVTTNGTICLSQAVFVDFARPSADLLLESVAASFKQRAIAVILSGTGNDGALGVQAIHQMGGKVITSDDSTSEFFDMPDAAISTGTVDFVLPVNEIASRLINLVTSEATE
;
A
#
# COMPACT_ATOMS: atom_id res chain seq x y z
N MET A 1 41.13 -13.11 11.13
CA MET A 1 41.04 -12.01 10.14
C MET A 1 39.63 -11.48 10.25
N LEU A 2 39.44 -10.16 10.22
CA LEU A 2 38.09 -9.56 10.24
C LEU A 2 37.49 -9.77 8.84
N GLY A 3 36.42 -10.57 8.75
CA GLY A 3 35.61 -10.67 7.55
C GLY A 3 34.50 -9.63 7.53
N HIS A 4 33.54 -9.79 6.62
CA HIS A 4 32.40 -8.87 6.53
C HIS A 4 31.40 -9.15 7.67
N ASP A 5 31.48 -8.36 8.74
CA ASP A 5 30.76 -8.63 10.00
C ASP A 5 29.62 -7.65 10.30
N ILE A 6 29.32 -6.73 9.39
CA ILE A 6 28.18 -5.83 9.46
C ILE A 6 27.31 -6.02 8.23
N ILE A 7 26.14 -6.64 8.41
CA ILE A 7 25.19 -6.92 7.33
C ILE A 7 23.99 -5.99 7.51
N VAL A 8 23.72 -5.15 6.52
CA VAL A 8 22.55 -4.26 6.50
C VAL A 8 21.60 -4.69 5.40
N ILE A 9 20.31 -4.86 5.74
CA ILE A 9 19.29 -5.42 4.84
C ILE A 9 18.13 -4.43 4.76
N GLY A 10 17.73 -4.10 3.53
CA GLY A 10 16.57 -3.27 3.24
C GLY A 10 15.52 -4.06 2.46
N ALA A 11 14.27 -3.95 2.86
CA ALA A 11 13.14 -4.56 2.16
C ALA A 11 11.86 -3.72 2.31
N SER A 12 10.86 -3.97 1.46
CA SER A 12 9.57 -3.29 1.53
C SER A 12 8.42 -4.26 1.20
N ALA A 13 7.54 -3.92 0.26
CA ALA A 13 6.49 -4.81 -0.24
C ALA A 13 7.07 -6.18 -0.65
N GLY A 14 6.50 -7.28 -0.15
CA GLY A 14 7.02 -8.64 -0.35
C GLY A 14 8.29 -9.00 0.45
N GLY A 15 8.90 -8.03 1.13
CA GLY A 15 10.17 -8.18 1.84
C GLY A 15 10.11 -9.14 3.04
N VAL A 16 8.97 -9.28 3.71
CA VAL A 16 8.82 -10.18 4.88
C VAL A 16 9.02 -11.65 4.48
N GLU A 17 8.49 -12.08 3.33
CA GLU A 17 8.67 -13.46 2.84
C GLU A 17 10.11 -13.73 2.38
N ALA A 18 10.74 -12.73 1.75
CA ALA A 18 12.15 -12.79 1.41
C ALA A 18 13.02 -12.91 2.68
N LEU A 19 12.74 -12.11 3.70
CA LEU A 19 13.46 -12.14 4.98
C LEU A 19 13.30 -13.49 5.70
N LYS A 20 12.09 -14.08 5.74
CA LYS A 20 11.87 -15.42 6.32
C LYS A 20 12.77 -16.47 5.67
N THR A 21 12.82 -16.45 4.33
CA THR A 21 13.64 -17.38 3.55
C THR A 21 15.13 -17.16 3.78
N LEU A 22 15.56 -15.90 3.88
CA LEU A 22 16.95 -15.53 4.13
C LEU A 22 17.41 -15.89 5.55
N VAL A 23 16.61 -15.61 6.59
CA VAL A 23 17.05 -15.79 7.98
C VAL A 23 17.00 -17.24 8.45
N ALA A 24 16.12 -18.07 7.87
CA ALA A 24 15.93 -19.46 8.27
C ALA A 24 17.22 -20.31 8.25
N PRO A 25 18.04 -20.28 7.19
CA PRO A 25 19.27 -21.08 7.12
C PRO A 25 20.49 -20.45 7.84
N LEU A 26 20.37 -19.26 8.45
CA LEU A 26 21.52 -18.60 9.09
C LEU A 26 21.94 -19.33 10.38
N PRO A 27 23.24 -19.58 10.58
CA PRO A 27 23.74 -20.31 11.73
C PRO A 27 23.73 -19.43 12.99
N LYS A 28 23.53 -20.05 14.17
CA LYS A 28 23.46 -19.32 15.46
C LYS A 28 24.76 -18.61 15.82
N ASP A 29 25.89 -19.15 15.39
CA ASP A 29 27.25 -18.67 15.62
C ASP A 29 27.76 -17.78 14.46
N LEU A 30 26.85 -17.20 13.67
CA LEU A 30 27.20 -16.25 12.62
C LEU A 30 28.11 -15.15 13.17
N SER A 31 29.31 -15.02 12.60
CA SER A 31 30.33 -14.05 13.00
C SER A 31 30.05 -12.64 12.46
N ALA A 32 28.79 -12.22 12.46
CA ALA A 32 28.32 -10.92 11.99
C ALA A 32 27.08 -10.45 12.78
N ALA A 33 26.83 -9.15 12.78
CA ALA A 33 25.58 -8.55 13.21
C ALA A 33 24.72 -8.18 11.99
N ILE A 34 23.41 -8.44 12.08
CA ILE A 34 22.46 -8.15 11.00
C ILE A 34 21.54 -7.02 11.42
N PHE A 35 21.38 -6.01 10.57
CA PHE A 35 20.50 -4.87 10.76
C PHE A 35 19.46 -4.85 9.64
N ILE A 36 18.19 -4.74 9.99
CA ILE A 36 17.08 -4.87 9.04
C ILE A 36 16.18 -3.64 9.13
N VAL A 37 15.94 -3.02 7.99
CA VAL A 37 14.86 -2.05 7.79
C VAL A 37 13.82 -2.67 6.87
N VAL A 38 12.56 -2.63 7.32
CA VAL A 38 11.38 -2.90 6.48
C VAL A 38 10.42 -1.74 6.62
N HIS A 39 9.87 -1.26 5.50
CA HIS A 39 8.82 -0.24 5.55
C HIS A 39 7.59 -0.82 6.24
N VAL A 40 7.23 -0.23 7.38
CA VAL A 40 6.09 -0.64 8.20
C VAL A 40 5.31 0.59 8.64
N SER A 41 4.00 0.46 8.78
CA SER A 41 3.16 1.55 9.27
C SER A 41 3.60 1.99 10.68
N PRO A 42 3.71 3.31 10.95
CA PRO A 42 4.07 3.83 12.26
C PRO A 42 2.96 3.61 13.31
N GLN A 43 1.75 3.24 12.90
CA GLN A 43 0.57 3.16 13.76
C GLN A 43 0.48 1.84 14.55
N PHE A 44 1.20 0.80 14.12
CA PHE A 44 1.10 -0.54 14.70
C PHE A 44 2.43 -1.02 15.27
N LYS A 45 2.34 -1.81 16.33
CA LYS A 45 3.50 -2.54 16.84
C LYS A 45 3.93 -3.57 15.79
N SER A 46 5.19 -3.50 15.36
CA SER A 46 5.74 -4.51 14.46
C SER A 46 6.00 -5.82 15.23
N LEU A 47 5.53 -6.93 14.65
CA LEU A 47 5.81 -8.30 15.12
C LEU A 47 6.95 -8.96 14.33
N LEU A 48 7.65 -8.19 13.49
CA LEU A 48 8.71 -8.71 12.63
C LEU A 48 9.85 -9.38 13.42
N PRO A 49 10.35 -8.83 14.55
CA PRO A 49 11.39 -9.51 15.31
C PRO A 49 10.96 -10.88 15.84
N ASP A 50 9.72 -11.00 16.34
CA ASP A 50 9.19 -12.26 16.85
C ASP A 50 9.05 -13.29 15.73
N LEU A 51 8.66 -12.84 14.53
CA LEU A 51 8.55 -13.69 13.36
C LEU A 51 9.92 -14.19 12.89
N LEU A 52 10.91 -13.31 12.75
CA LEU A 52 12.26 -13.70 12.33
C LEU A 52 12.93 -14.64 13.35
N SER A 53 12.74 -14.38 14.65
CA SER A 53 13.24 -15.26 15.73
C SER A 53 12.60 -16.66 15.71
N ARG A 54 11.38 -16.80 15.18
CA ARG A 54 10.73 -18.12 15.01
C ARG A 54 11.19 -18.85 13.75
N CYS A 55 11.62 -18.11 12.73
CA CYS A 55 12.03 -18.69 11.45
C CYS A 55 13.48 -19.17 11.42
N GLY A 56 14.39 -18.53 12.17
CA GLY A 56 15.82 -18.84 12.19
C GLY A 56 16.40 -19.11 13.57
N SER A 57 17.70 -19.41 13.62
CA SER A 57 18.41 -19.68 14.88
C SER A 57 18.92 -18.42 15.58
N LEU A 58 18.94 -17.29 14.88
CA LEU A 58 19.39 -15.99 15.38
C LEU A 58 18.26 -15.27 16.11
N SER A 59 18.56 -14.65 17.24
CA SER A 59 17.59 -13.84 17.97
C SER A 59 17.41 -12.49 17.26
N ALA A 60 16.17 -12.16 16.93
CA ALA A 60 15.79 -10.87 16.36
C ALA A 60 15.05 -10.02 17.40
N THR A 61 15.46 -8.76 17.53
CA THR A 61 14.83 -7.79 18.44
C THR A 61 14.69 -6.43 17.77
N HIS A 62 13.75 -5.62 18.24
CA HIS A 62 13.79 -4.19 17.89
C HIS A 62 15.04 -3.56 18.49
N ALA A 63 15.80 -2.86 17.65
CA ALA A 63 16.97 -2.12 18.05
C ALA A 63 16.64 -1.10 19.15
N LYS A 64 17.53 -0.93 20.11
CA LYS A 64 17.44 0.12 21.13
C LYS A 64 18.54 1.16 20.94
N ASP A 65 18.21 2.41 21.19
CA ASP A 65 19.18 3.50 21.12
C ASP A 65 20.31 3.28 22.15
N GLY A 66 21.56 3.38 21.69
CA GLY A 66 22.76 3.17 22.51
C GLY A 66 23.13 1.70 22.77
N GLU A 67 22.39 0.73 22.21
CA GLU A 67 22.69 -0.69 22.39
C GLU A 67 24.02 -1.06 21.71
N ALA A 68 24.84 -1.87 22.39
CA ALA A 68 26.10 -2.36 21.83
C ALA A 68 25.85 -3.39 20.71
N ILE A 69 26.69 -3.36 19.67
CA ILE A 69 26.57 -4.28 18.55
C ILE A 69 27.14 -5.66 18.93
N GLU A 70 26.27 -6.66 19.04
CA GLU A 70 26.64 -8.07 19.22
C GLU A 70 26.50 -8.88 17.92
N HIS A 71 27.48 -9.75 17.65
CA HIS A 71 27.40 -10.75 16.57
C HIS A 71 26.40 -11.86 16.92
N GLY A 72 25.90 -12.56 15.90
CA GLY A 72 24.89 -13.61 16.08
C GLY A 72 23.52 -13.05 16.49
N ARG A 73 23.24 -11.79 16.15
CA ARG A 73 21.97 -11.11 16.41
C ARG A 73 21.41 -10.39 15.19
N ILE A 74 20.09 -10.26 15.18
CA ILE A 74 19.33 -9.47 14.22
C ILE A 74 18.71 -8.27 14.95
N TYR A 75 18.99 -7.07 14.46
CA TYR A 75 18.42 -5.82 14.94
C TYR A 75 17.46 -5.27 13.89
N VAL A 76 16.19 -5.15 14.26
CA VAL A 76 15.13 -4.66 13.36
C VAL A 76 14.79 -3.22 13.75
N ALA A 77 14.71 -2.33 12.76
CA ALA A 77 14.28 -0.96 12.98
C ALA A 77 12.89 -0.91 13.64
N PRO A 78 12.69 -0.13 14.71
CA PRO A 78 11.36 0.06 15.26
C PRO A 78 10.50 0.93 14.32
N PRO A 79 9.16 0.73 14.30
CA PRO A 79 8.26 1.59 13.54
C PRO A 79 8.42 3.06 13.94
N ASP A 80 8.41 3.96 12.96
CA ASP A 80 8.57 5.41 13.15
C ASP A 80 9.95 5.89 13.64
N TYR A 81 10.99 5.05 13.61
CA TYR A 81 12.36 5.47 13.92
C TYR A 81 13.35 4.95 12.89
N HIS A 82 14.32 5.79 12.50
CA HIS A 82 15.44 5.34 11.68
C HIS A 82 16.43 4.54 12.51
N LEU A 83 16.89 3.42 11.96
CA LEU A 83 17.95 2.59 12.52
C LEU A 83 19.29 2.98 11.90
N LEU A 84 20.22 3.44 12.73
CA LEU A 84 21.55 3.86 12.32
C LEU A 84 22.62 3.02 12.99
N VAL A 85 23.73 2.83 12.28
CA VAL A 85 24.88 2.07 12.77
C VAL A 85 26.04 3.03 13.03
N LYS A 86 26.56 3.02 14.27
CA LYS A 86 27.76 3.74 14.67
C LYS A 86 28.85 2.73 15.05
N ARG A 87 30.09 3.20 15.23
CA ARG A 87 31.20 2.32 15.64
C ARG A 87 30.93 1.77 17.05
N GLY A 88 30.57 0.48 17.12
CA GLY A 88 30.39 -0.28 18.35
C GLY A 88 28.98 -0.23 18.96
N TYR A 89 28.09 0.64 18.48
CA TYR A 89 26.74 0.80 19.03
C TYR A 89 25.71 1.21 17.98
N ILE A 90 24.45 1.03 18.34
CA ILE A 90 23.26 1.30 17.53
C ILE A 90 22.66 2.65 17.93
N ARG A 91 22.19 3.42 16.96
CA ARG A 91 21.36 4.61 17.21
C ARG A 91 19.98 4.43 16.60
N VAL A 92 18.96 4.86 17.34
CA VAL A 92 17.56 4.82 16.93
C VAL A 92 17.00 6.22 17.10
N VAL A 93 16.68 6.87 15.98
CA VAL A 93 16.33 8.31 15.98
C VAL A 93 15.05 8.59 15.23
N GLN A 94 14.25 9.53 15.75
CA GLN A 94 13.04 10.03 15.10
C GLN A 94 13.37 11.27 14.25
N GLY A 95 14.25 11.08 13.27
CA GLY A 95 14.65 12.12 12.32
C GLY A 95 13.60 12.37 11.23
N PRO A 96 13.81 13.35 10.33
CA PRO A 96 12.95 13.55 9.17
C PRO A 96 12.86 12.27 8.31
N ASN A 97 11.72 12.09 7.63
CA ASN A 97 11.54 11.03 6.65
C ASN A 97 12.59 11.10 5.52
N GLU A 98 13.00 9.94 5.03
CA GLU A 98 13.80 9.81 3.80
C GLU A 98 13.02 8.88 2.87
N ASN A 99 12.89 9.26 1.60
CA ASN A 99 12.03 8.60 0.60
C ASN A 99 10.58 8.40 1.09
N HIS A 100 10.04 9.41 1.80
CA HIS A 100 8.70 9.38 2.42
C HIS A 100 8.49 8.26 3.45
N CYS A 101 9.58 7.66 3.96
CA CYS A 101 9.55 6.52 4.87
C CYS A 101 10.30 6.82 6.18
N ARG A 102 9.83 6.19 7.27
CA ARG A 102 10.53 6.07 8.55
C ARG A 102 10.05 4.80 9.28
N PRO A 103 10.89 3.75 9.39
CA PRO A 103 12.29 3.68 8.97
C PRO A 103 12.50 3.70 7.46
N ALA A 104 13.58 4.33 7.00
CA ALA A 104 14.09 4.25 5.63
C ALA A 104 15.38 3.42 5.56
N VAL A 105 15.63 2.79 4.42
CA VAL A 105 16.80 1.90 4.19
C VAL A 105 18.07 2.72 4.00
N ASP A 106 18.01 3.81 3.24
CA ASP A 106 19.16 4.65 2.92
C ASP A 106 19.96 5.12 4.16
N PRO A 107 19.34 5.64 5.24
CA PRO A 107 20.05 5.99 6.48
C PRO A 107 20.84 4.84 7.11
N LEU A 108 20.26 3.63 7.14
CA LEU A 108 20.91 2.46 7.71
C LEU A 108 22.18 2.13 6.92
N PHE A 109 22.06 2.06 5.60
CA PHE A 109 23.16 1.67 4.71
C PHE A 109 24.26 2.73 4.72
N ARG A 110 23.88 4.01 4.60
CA ARG A 110 24.79 5.16 4.63
C ARG A 110 25.60 5.21 5.91
N THR A 111 24.95 5.05 7.08
CA THR A 111 25.64 5.11 8.37
C THR A 111 26.53 3.90 8.64
N ALA A 112 26.08 2.69 8.28
CA ALA A 112 26.90 1.50 8.35
C ALA A 112 28.16 1.61 7.47
N ALA A 113 27.99 2.05 6.21
CA ALA A 113 29.10 2.25 5.27
C ALA A 113 30.14 3.23 5.83
N LYS A 114 29.70 4.39 6.37
CA LYS A 114 30.59 5.37 7.00
C LYS A 114 31.34 4.80 8.20
N ALA A 115 30.66 4.03 9.05
CA ALA A 115 31.22 3.51 10.30
C ALA A 115 32.22 2.36 10.08
N TYR A 116 31.90 1.44 9.17
CA TYR A 116 32.57 0.14 9.03
C TYR A 116 33.21 -0.11 7.65
N LYS A 117 32.97 0.76 6.66
CA LYS A 117 33.60 0.74 5.34
C LYS A 117 33.49 -0.63 4.66
N SER A 118 34.62 -1.21 4.24
CA SER A 118 34.70 -2.49 3.54
C SER A 118 34.21 -3.71 4.33
N ARG A 119 33.94 -3.57 5.63
CA ARG A 119 33.32 -4.63 6.44
C ARG A 119 31.81 -4.78 6.21
N VAL A 120 31.18 -3.84 5.51
CA VAL A 120 29.74 -3.82 5.31
C VAL A 120 29.32 -4.66 4.10
N VAL A 121 28.27 -5.47 4.29
CA VAL A 121 27.48 -6.05 3.20
C VAL A 121 26.11 -5.40 3.19
N GLY A 122 25.79 -4.69 2.11
CA GLY A 122 24.46 -4.13 1.88
C GLY A 122 23.61 -5.09 1.05
N VAL A 123 22.41 -5.42 1.53
CA VAL A 123 21.49 -6.36 0.87
C VAL A 123 20.15 -5.67 0.57
N VAL A 124 19.82 -5.51 -0.70
CA VAL A 124 18.50 -5.01 -1.12
C VAL A 124 17.62 -6.18 -1.54
N LEU A 125 16.47 -6.31 -0.88
CA LEU A 125 15.47 -7.33 -1.16
C LEU A 125 14.23 -6.72 -1.85
N SER A 126 13.22 -7.57 -2.08
CA SER A 126 11.94 -7.20 -2.66
C SER A 126 11.32 -5.95 -2.02
N GLY A 127 10.81 -5.07 -2.90
CA GLY A 127 10.16 -3.82 -2.54
C GLY A 127 9.78 -2.97 -3.74
N THR A 128 9.00 -1.92 -3.50
CA THR A 128 8.60 -0.93 -4.51
C THR A 128 9.53 0.28 -4.47
N LEU A 129 9.59 1.03 -5.57
CA LEU A 129 10.43 2.23 -5.73
C LEU A 129 11.92 1.92 -5.52
N ASP A 130 12.67 2.79 -4.86
CA ASP A 130 14.13 2.83 -4.94
C ASP A 130 14.87 3.09 -3.61
N ASP A 131 14.18 3.06 -2.47
CA ASP A 131 14.84 3.24 -1.16
C ASP A 131 15.87 2.14 -0.91
N GLY A 132 17.05 2.51 -0.43
CA GLY A 132 18.21 1.65 -0.31
C GLY A 132 19.20 1.75 -1.46
N THR A 133 18.81 2.31 -2.61
CA THR A 133 19.71 2.49 -3.76
C THR A 133 20.85 3.44 -3.41
N ALA A 134 20.55 4.61 -2.84
CA ALA A 134 21.56 5.60 -2.50
C ALA A 134 22.47 5.13 -1.37
N GLY A 135 21.90 4.48 -0.37
CA GLY A 135 22.65 3.83 0.70
C GLY A 135 23.58 2.73 0.16
N LEU A 136 23.15 1.94 -0.82
CA LEU A 136 23.96 0.89 -1.42
C LEU A 136 25.10 1.46 -2.29
N ILE A 137 24.87 2.60 -2.95
CA ILE A 137 25.94 3.39 -3.59
C ILE A 137 27.00 3.78 -2.55
N ASP A 138 26.60 4.23 -1.36
CA ASP A 138 27.54 4.59 -0.29
C ASP A 138 28.32 3.38 0.25
N VAL A 139 27.67 2.22 0.38
CA VAL A 139 28.32 0.94 0.71
C VAL A 139 29.43 0.63 -0.32
N LYS A 140 29.11 0.68 -1.61
CA LYS A 140 30.10 0.42 -2.69
C LYS A 140 31.23 1.45 -2.72
N LYS A 141 30.92 2.75 -2.61
CA LYS A 141 31.93 3.82 -2.59
C LYS A 141 32.95 3.62 -1.47
N LEU A 142 32.52 3.07 -0.32
CA LEU A 142 33.37 2.83 0.84
C LEU A 142 33.96 1.42 0.89
N GLY A 143 33.87 0.68 -0.22
CA GLY A 143 34.52 -0.62 -0.43
C GLY A 143 33.78 -1.81 0.18
N GLY A 144 32.52 -1.64 0.57
CA GLY A 144 31.66 -2.74 1.01
C GLY A 144 31.14 -3.57 -0.18
N VAL A 145 30.39 -4.62 0.14
CA VAL A 145 29.81 -5.56 -0.84
C VAL A 145 28.33 -5.24 -1.03
N ALA A 146 27.88 -5.15 -2.28
CA ALA A 146 26.47 -4.99 -2.63
C ALA A 146 25.87 -6.30 -3.12
N VAL A 147 24.80 -6.74 -2.46
CA VAL A 147 24.01 -7.91 -2.82
C VAL A 147 22.58 -7.46 -3.10
N VAL A 148 22.01 -7.93 -4.19
CA VAL A 148 20.63 -7.62 -4.58
C VAL A 148 19.87 -8.92 -4.84
N GLN A 149 18.65 -9.02 -4.34
CA GLN A 149 17.76 -10.12 -4.69
C GLN A 149 17.50 -10.10 -6.21
N ASN A 150 17.57 -11.26 -6.85
CA ASN A 150 17.24 -11.39 -8.27
C ASN A 150 15.81 -10.84 -8.52
N PRO A 151 15.62 -9.86 -9.43
CA PRO A 151 14.31 -9.30 -9.76
C PRO A 151 13.25 -10.34 -10.13
N ASP A 152 13.63 -11.45 -10.76
CA ASP A 152 12.71 -12.52 -11.17
C ASP A 152 12.21 -13.37 -9.99
N ASP A 153 12.95 -13.36 -8.87
CA ASP A 153 12.61 -14.06 -7.62
C ASP A 153 11.92 -13.12 -6.61
N ALA A 154 11.97 -11.80 -6.84
CA ALA A 154 11.36 -10.81 -5.98
C ALA A 154 9.85 -10.68 -6.26
N LEU A 155 9.02 -10.71 -5.20
CA LEU A 155 7.57 -10.45 -5.32
C LEU A 155 7.28 -9.05 -5.90
N PHE A 156 8.13 -8.10 -5.54
CA PHE A 156 8.17 -6.74 -6.05
C PHE A 156 9.61 -6.40 -6.40
N SER A 157 9.86 -6.14 -7.68
CA SER A 157 11.19 -5.98 -8.26
C SER A 157 11.67 -4.53 -8.33
N GLY A 158 10.89 -3.55 -7.84
CA GLY A 158 11.23 -2.12 -7.91
C GLY A 158 12.58 -1.78 -7.27
N MET A 159 12.72 -2.05 -5.97
CA MET A 159 13.95 -1.79 -5.22
C MET A 159 15.16 -2.55 -5.81
N PRO A 160 15.06 -3.87 -6.10
CA PRO A 160 16.12 -4.60 -6.79
C PRO A 160 16.54 -4.00 -8.15
N ASN A 161 15.59 -3.67 -9.03
CA ASN A 161 15.88 -3.11 -10.35
C ASN A 161 16.57 -1.75 -10.24
N SER A 162 16.10 -0.89 -9.33
CA SER A 162 16.74 0.41 -9.08
C SER A 162 18.18 0.25 -8.61
N ALA A 163 18.44 -0.68 -7.69
CA ALA A 163 19.78 -0.97 -7.22
C ALA A 163 20.69 -1.49 -8.35
N ILE A 164 20.20 -2.40 -9.20
CA ILE A 164 20.96 -2.94 -10.34
C ILE A 164 21.28 -1.86 -11.39
N GLU A 165 20.35 -0.94 -11.64
CA GLU A 165 20.52 0.12 -12.62
C GLU A 165 21.57 1.16 -12.19
N HIS A 166 21.66 1.47 -10.89
CA HIS A 166 22.45 2.59 -10.38
C HIS A 166 23.70 2.20 -9.60
N VAL A 167 23.84 0.92 -9.23
CA VAL A 167 24.95 0.43 -8.40
C VAL A 167 25.73 -0.64 -9.15
N ASP A 168 27.05 -0.62 -9.00
CA ASP A 168 27.93 -1.73 -9.41
C ASP A 168 27.75 -2.89 -8.42
N VAL A 169 26.66 -3.65 -8.59
CA VAL A 169 26.24 -4.75 -7.71
C VAL A 169 27.19 -5.94 -7.87
N ASP A 170 27.71 -6.45 -6.75
CA ASP A 170 28.64 -7.60 -6.75
C ASP A 170 27.91 -8.92 -6.99
N TYR A 171 26.71 -9.07 -6.43
CA TYR A 171 25.92 -10.30 -6.49
C TYR A 171 24.44 -10.03 -6.71
N ILE A 172 23.88 -10.63 -7.77
CA ILE A 172 22.44 -10.70 -8.04
C ILE A 172 22.02 -12.16 -7.87
N LEU A 173 21.26 -12.47 -6.82
CA LEU A 173 20.99 -13.85 -6.41
C LEU A 173 19.52 -14.09 -6.03
N PRO A 174 18.96 -15.27 -6.33
CA PRO A 174 17.70 -15.70 -5.69
C PRO A 174 17.83 -15.65 -4.17
N VAL A 175 16.76 -15.33 -3.46
CA VAL A 175 16.80 -15.08 -2.01
C VAL A 175 17.36 -16.26 -1.21
N VAL A 176 17.08 -17.49 -1.65
CA VAL A 176 17.59 -18.73 -1.03
C VAL A 176 19.11 -18.85 -1.06
N SER A 177 19.76 -18.21 -2.03
CA SER A 177 21.22 -18.23 -2.21
C SER A 177 21.94 -17.10 -1.49
N ILE A 178 21.21 -16.09 -0.99
CA ILE A 178 21.80 -14.94 -0.29
C ILE A 178 22.38 -15.37 1.06
N ALA A 179 21.67 -16.17 1.85
CA ALA A 179 22.14 -16.55 3.18
C ALA A 179 23.45 -17.38 3.17
N PRO A 180 23.62 -18.40 2.29
CA PRO A 180 24.91 -19.05 2.12
C PRO A 180 26.06 -18.09 1.75
N LEU A 181 25.79 -17.12 0.87
CA LEU A 181 26.76 -16.08 0.51
C LEU A 181 27.13 -15.23 1.73
N LEU A 182 26.14 -14.77 2.51
CA LEU A 182 26.40 -13.96 3.70
C LEU A 182 27.32 -14.70 4.68
N VAL A 183 27.06 -15.99 4.93
CA VAL A 183 27.92 -16.82 5.78
C VAL A 183 29.34 -16.88 5.21
N GLN A 184 29.50 -17.11 3.91
CA GLN A 184 30.82 -17.13 3.26
C GLN A 184 31.57 -15.80 3.45
N LEU A 185 30.91 -14.66 3.20
CA LEU A 185 31.51 -13.33 3.32
C LEU A 185 31.98 -13.02 4.74
N THR A 186 31.35 -13.58 5.77
CA THR A 186 31.83 -13.40 7.16
C THR A 186 33.22 -13.99 7.42
N TYR A 187 33.66 -14.96 6.60
CA TYR A 187 34.97 -15.61 6.71
C TYR A 187 35.98 -15.11 5.66
N GLU A 188 35.54 -14.34 4.67
CA GLU A 188 36.40 -13.83 3.61
C GLU A 188 37.33 -12.73 4.16
N PRO A 189 38.65 -12.84 3.98
CA PRO A 189 39.58 -11.85 4.51
C PRO A 189 39.48 -10.54 3.74
N ILE A 190 39.12 -9.47 4.44
CA ILE A 190 39.07 -8.13 3.86
C ILE A 190 40.50 -7.61 3.67
N ALA A 191 40.83 -7.20 2.44
CA ALA A 191 42.10 -6.55 2.14
C ALA A 191 42.22 -5.25 2.95
N THR A 192 43.11 -5.27 3.96
CA THR A 192 43.43 -4.08 4.76
C THR A 192 44.34 -3.18 3.92
N GLN A 193 43.76 -2.40 3.02
CA GLN A 193 44.51 -1.30 2.39
C GLN A 193 44.78 -0.24 3.47
N GLY A 194 46.00 -0.25 4.01
CA GLY A 194 46.55 0.82 4.85
C GLY A 194 46.18 0.72 6.32
N ALA A 195 46.79 -0.24 7.04
CA ALA A 195 47.06 -0.07 8.47
C ALA A 195 48.07 1.09 8.65
N LEU A 196 47.60 2.33 8.54
CA LEU A 196 48.32 3.49 9.05
C LEU A 196 47.70 3.85 10.41
N ASN A 197 48.50 3.64 11.46
CA ASN A 197 48.40 4.23 12.80
C ASN A 197 47.19 3.83 13.66
N MET A 198 47.20 2.57 14.12
CA MET A 198 46.37 2.01 15.20
C MET A 198 46.67 2.56 16.62
N SER A 199 47.16 3.79 16.77
CA SER A 199 47.63 4.29 18.08
C SER A 199 47.22 5.71 18.48
N ASN A 200 46.33 6.40 17.75
CA ASN A 200 45.75 7.67 18.23
C ASN A 200 44.46 8.03 17.48
N GLU A 201 43.31 7.54 17.95
CA GLU A 201 42.00 8.15 17.67
C GLU A 201 41.14 8.01 18.94
N GLY A 202 41.30 8.97 19.87
CA GLY A 202 40.23 9.27 20.81
C GLY A 202 39.01 9.72 20.01
N GLU A 203 37.82 9.25 20.40
CA GLU A 203 36.50 9.82 20.09
C GLU A 203 36.47 10.76 18.86
N LEU A 204 36.77 10.24 17.67
CA LEU A 204 36.34 10.93 16.45
C LEU A 204 34.84 10.67 16.37
N GLU A 205 34.08 11.53 17.04
CA GLU A 205 32.65 11.68 16.81
C GLU A 205 32.47 11.81 15.30
N MET A 206 31.97 10.75 14.65
CA MET A 206 31.53 10.85 13.27
C MET A 206 30.54 12.00 13.22
N GLU A 207 30.70 12.89 12.24
CA GLU A 207 29.73 13.95 12.00
C GLU A 207 28.32 13.33 12.04
N PRO A 208 27.39 13.89 12.82
CA PRO A 208 26.05 13.35 12.94
C PRO A 208 25.44 13.23 11.54
N ASP A 209 24.82 12.08 11.25
CA ASP A 209 24.09 11.96 10.00
C ASP A 209 22.93 12.95 10.02
N ILE A 210 22.47 13.36 8.84
CA ILE A 210 21.51 14.45 8.75
C ILE A 210 20.18 14.14 9.44
N VAL A 211 19.85 12.85 9.56
CA VAL A 211 18.68 12.37 10.30
C VAL A 211 18.85 12.45 11.83
N GLU A 212 20.07 12.65 12.34
CA GLU A 212 20.36 12.89 13.76
C GLU A 212 20.35 14.38 14.12
N LEU A 213 20.39 15.27 13.13
CA LEU A 213 20.42 16.71 13.32
C LEU A 213 19.00 17.24 13.59
N ASP A 214 18.87 18.10 14.61
CA ASP A 214 17.63 18.81 14.85
C ASP A 214 17.35 19.86 13.75
N GLY A 215 16.08 20.30 13.67
CA GLY A 215 15.64 21.27 12.66
C GLY A 215 16.31 22.66 12.77
N VAL A 216 17.11 22.91 13.82
CA VAL A 216 17.85 24.16 14.03
C VAL A 216 19.27 24.03 13.47
N ALA A 217 19.95 22.91 13.70
CA ALA A 217 21.29 22.62 13.18
C ALA A 217 21.32 22.51 11.64
N LEU A 218 20.24 21.97 11.05
CA LEU A 218 20.03 21.88 9.59
C LEU A 218 19.90 23.23 8.87
N ARG A 219 19.49 24.29 9.58
CA ARG A 219 19.38 25.64 9.01
C ARG A 219 20.74 26.34 8.86
N ASN A 220 21.74 25.91 9.63
CA ASN A 220 23.02 26.61 9.76
C ASN A 220 24.17 25.95 8.97
N ASN A 221 24.05 24.67 8.57
CA ASN A 221 25.11 23.93 7.87
C ASN A 221 24.86 23.78 6.35
N GLY A 222 25.48 24.66 5.56
CA GLY A 222 25.91 24.37 4.17
C GLY A 222 24.90 24.56 3.02
N PRO A 223 25.37 24.86 1.79
CA PRO A 223 24.52 25.26 0.66
C PRO A 223 23.70 24.06 0.15
N LEU A 224 22.38 24.15 0.29
CA LEU A 224 21.43 23.25 -0.34
C LEU A 224 21.42 23.51 -1.85
N GLY A 225 22.43 23.03 -2.58
CA GLY A 225 22.48 22.95 -4.05
C GLY A 225 21.81 24.08 -4.85
N ILE A 226 21.21 23.70 -5.97
CA ILE A 226 20.34 24.58 -6.78
C ILE A 226 18.90 24.30 -6.37
N SER A 227 18.10 25.34 -6.19
CA SER A 227 16.66 25.20 -5.95
C SER A 227 16.03 24.39 -7.09
N ALA A 228 15.38 23.28 -6.76
CA ALA A 228 14.76 22.39 -7.75
C ALA A 228 13.41 22.92 -8.26
N GLY A 229 12.84 23.94 -7.61
CA GLY A 229 11.53 24.50 -7.96
C GLY A 229 10.34 23.69 -7.44
N PHE A 230 10.58 22.60 -6.72
CA PHE A 230 9.56 21.75 -6.11
C PHE A 230 9.33 22.08 -4.62
N ARG A 231 8.15 21.75 -4.12
CA ARG A 231 7.84 21.75 -2.68
C ARG A 231 7.95 20.34 -2.13
N CYS A 232 8.48 20.23 -0.91
CA CYS A 232 8.57 19.00 -0.16
C CYS A 232 7.15 18.51 0.18
N PRO A 233 6.76 17.29 -0.22
CA PRO A 233 5.46 16.71 0.12
C PRO A 233 5.20 16.69 1.64
N ASP A 234 6.22 16.40 2.44
CA ASP A 234 6.09 16.17 3.88
C ASP A 234 6.01 17.45 4.72
N CYS A 235 6.61 18.56 4.27
CA CYS A 235 6.66 19.81 5.07
C CYS A 235 6.31 21.09 4.31
N GLY A 236 6.05 21.02 3.01
CA GLY A 236 5.75 22.17 2.15
C GLY A 236 6.93 23.11 1.85
N GLY A 237 8.10 22.88 2.43
CA GLY A 237 9.31 23.70 2.21
C GLY A 237 9.93 23.51 0.82
N SER A 238 10.78 24.43 0.38
CA SER A 238 11.50 24.31 -0.90
C SER A 238 12.44 23.11 -0.91
N LEU A 239 12.43 22.37 -2.01
CA LEU A 239 13.39 21.31 -2.31
C LEU A 239 14.58 21.83 -3.11
N PHE A 240 15.74 21.27 -2.81
CA PHE A 240 17.00 21.56 -3.46
C PHE A 240 17.57 20.28 -4.03
N GLN A 241 18.17 20.39 -5.21
CA GLN A 241 18.74 19.26 -5.93
C GLN A 241 20.13 18.93 -5.40
N LEU A 242 20.36 17.65 -5.11
CA LEU A 242 21.64 17.06 -4.78
C LEU A 242 21.97 16.08 -5.92
N GLN A 243 23.05 16.35 -6.65
CA GLN A 243 23.43 15.50 -7.78
C GLN A 243 24.72 14.76 -7.46
N GLU A 244 24.63 13.43 -7.35
CA GLU A 244 25.78 12.55 -7.20
C GLU A 244 25.85 11.56 -8.35
N ARG A 245 26.80 11.81 -9.27
CA ARG A 245 27.38 10.92 -10.30
C ARG A 245 26.48 10.09 -11.22
N ASN A 246 25.16 10.01 -11.00
CA ASN A 246 24.06 9.54 -11.87
C ASN A 246 22.74 9.27 -11.10
N PHE A 247 22.69 9.45 -9.78
CA PHE A 247 21.46 9.32 -9.00
C PHE A 247 20.99 10.70 -8.53
N LEU A 248 19.77 11.09 -8.90
CA LEU A 248 19.21 12.40 -8.61
C LEU A 248 18.45 12.38 -7.29
N GLN A 249 18.89 13.22 -6.35
CA GLN A 249 18.25 13.36 -5.05
C GLN A 249 17.76 14.78 -4.80
N PHE A 250 16.76 14.89 -3.94
CA PHE A 250 16.17 16.14 -3.51
C PHE A 250 16.17 16.20 -1.99
N ARG A 251 16.40 17.39 -1.44
CA ARG A 251 16.37 17.60 0.00
C ARG A 251 15.75 18.93 0.39
N CYS A 252 14.96 18.96 1.45
CA CYS A 252 14.40 20.19 2.02
C CYS A 252 15.26 20.72 3.18
N ARG A 253 15.01 21.96 3.62
CA ARG A 253 15.70 22.58 4.78
C ARG A 253 15.43 21.89 6.13
N VAL A 254 14.36 21.11 6.22
CA VAL A 254 14.00 20.34 7.42
C VAL A 254 14.73 19.00 7.44
N GLY A 255 15.35 18.59 6.33
CA GLY A 255 16.11 17.34 6.22
C GLY A 255 15.37 16.20 5.51
N HIS A 256 14.10 16.36 5.13
CA HIS A 256 13.41 15.38 4.28
C HIS A 256 14.15 15.21 2.96
N ALA A 257 14.41 13.96 2.59
CA ALA A 257 15.14 13.60 1.39
C ALA A 257 14.30 12.67 0.52
N PHE A 258 14.47 12.77 -0.80
CA PHE A 258 13.74 11.98 -1.78
C PHE A 258 14.66 11.67 -2.96
N SER A 259 14.59 10.46 -3.48
CA SER A 259 14.94 10.16 -4.87
C SER A 259 13.95 10.80 -5.86
N GLN A 260 14.25 10.74 -7.15
CA GLN A 260 13.30 11.19 -8.18
C GLN A 260 12.00 10.37 -8.18
N ALA A 261 12.08 9.04 -8.08
CA ALA A 261 10.92 8.17 -8.11
C ALA A 261 10.04 8.34 -6.85
N SER A 262 10.66 8.38 -5.66
CA SER A 262 9.92 8.62 -4.41
C SER A 262 9.32 10.02 -4.33
N LEU A 263 9.98 11.05 -4.88
CA LEU A 263 9.40 12.39 -4.95
C LEU A 263 8.17 12.42 -5.87
N GLN A 264 8.24 11.79 -7.04
CA GLN A 264 7.11 11.71 -7.97
C GLN A 264 5.93 10.97 -7.33
N ALA A 265 6.19 9.83 -6.67
CA ALA A 265 5.17 9.06 -5.98
C ALA A 265 4.52 9.86 -4.84
N ALA A 266 5.32 10.52 -4.01
CA ALA A 266 4.83 11.36 -2.92
C ALA A 266 4.04 12.58 -3.42
N GLN A 267 4.45 13.18 -4.56
CA GLN A 267 3.68 14.26 -5.20
C GLN A 267 2.34 13.77 -5.74
N ALA A 268 2.31 12.59 -6.36
CA ALA A 268 1.06 11.98 -6.84
C ALA A 268 0.11 11.71 -5.69
N GLN A 269 0.61 11.19 -4.57
CA GLN A 269 -0.19 10.96 -3.36
C GLN A 269 -0.75 12.26 -2.79
N VAL A 270 0.07 13.31 -2.61
CA VAL A 270 -0.40 14.62 -2.13
C VAL A 270 -1.43 15.23 -3.09
N GLN A 271 -1.24 15.06 -4.40
CA GLN A 271 -2.21 15.53 -5.39
C GLN A 271 -3.54 14.78 -5.26
N GLU A 272 -3.52 13.47 -5.13
CA GLU A 272 -4.71 12.64 -4.96
C GLU A 272 -5.45 12.98 -3.66
N GLU A 273 -4.74 13.08 -2.54
CA GLU A 273 -5.30 13.50 -1.25
C GLU A 273 -5.98 14.87 -1.34
N ALA A 274 -5.37 15.83 -2.05
CA ALA A 274 -5.95 17.15 -2.24
C ALA A 274 -7.23 17.12 -3.08
N LEU A 275 -7.29 16.25 -4.10
CA LEU A 275 -8.49 16.07 -4.93
C LEU A 275 -9.62 15.42 -4.11
N TRP A 276 -9.32 14.41 -3.30
CA TRP A 276 -10.30 13.80 -2.40
C TRP A 276 -10.80 14.77 -1.33
N ALA A 277 -9.90 15.57 -0.74
CA ALA A 277 -10.30 16.62 0.21
C ALA A 277 -11.21 17.68 -0.45
N ALA A 278 -10.97 18.01 -1.72
CA ALA A 278 -11.82 18.90 -2.48
C ALA A 278 -13.21 18.29 -2.75
N ILE A 279 -13.28 16.98 -3.08
CA ILE A 279 -14.54 16.25 -3.23
C ILE A 279 -15.33 16.29 -1.92
N GLY A 280 -14.73 15.87 -0.81
CA GLY A 280 -15.40 15.86 0.49
C GLY A 280 -15.93 17.24 0.88
N SER A 281 -15.15 18.30 0.68
CA SER A 281 -15.60 19.67 0.96
C SER A 281 -16.78 20.12 0.08
N LEU A 282 -16.84 19.66 -1.19
CA LEU A 282 -17.95 19.97 -2.09
C LEU A 282 -19.22 19.19 -1.70
N GLU A 283 -19.08 17.95 -1.28
CA GLU A 283 -20.20 17.07 -0.88
C GLU A 283 -20.79 17.50 0.46
N GLU A 284 -19.95 17.82 1.45
CA GLU A 284 -20.41 18.43 2.71
C GLU A 284 -21.21 19.72 2.46
N ARG A 285 -20.74 20.53 1.50
CA ARG A 285 -21.45 21.74 1.09
C ARG A 285 -22.77 21.42 0.39
N ALA A 286 -22.81 20.41 -0.49
CA ALA A 286 -24.03 20.00 -1.17
C ALA A 286 -25.10 19.56 -0.16
N GLU A 287 -24.70 18.72 0.80
CA GLU A 287 -25.56 18.19 1.85
C GLU A 287 -26.07 19.29 2.79
N LEU A 288 -25.20 20.22 3.21
CA LEU A 288 -25.61 21.38 4.00
C LEU A 288 -26.67 22.21 3.27
N MET A 289 -26.46 22.48 1.98
CA MET A 289 -27.40 23.26 1.17
C MET A 289 -28.73 22.53 1.00
N PHE A 290 -28.71 21.20 0.83
CA PHE A 290 -29.92 20.40 0.78
C PHE A 290 -30.71 20.48 2.10
N LYS A 291 -30.04 20.33 3.25
CA LYS A 291 -30.65 20.52 4.58
C LYS A 291 -31.25 21.91 4.76
N MET A 292 -30.55 22.96 4.30
CA MET A 292 -31.04 24.34 4.34
C MET A 292 -32.26 24.54 3.42
N ALA A 293 -32.30 23.90 2.26
CA ALA A 293 -33.45 23.93 1.37
C ALA A 293 -34.68 23.30 2.02
N THR A 294 -34.52 22.12 2.63
CA THR A 294 -35.58 21.40 3.34
C THR A 294 -36.14 22.22 4.50
N ASN A 295 -35.28 22.86 5.30
CA ASN A 295 -35.69 23.76 6.38
C ASN A 295 -36.41 25.02 5.86
N ALA A 296 -35.93 25.59 4.75
CA ALA A 296 -36.60 26.72 4.10
C ALA A 296 -38.00 26.33 3.59
N ARG A 297 -38.18 25.13 3.02
CA ARG A 297 -39.48 24.58 2.59
C ARG A 297 -40.43 24.41 3.76
N SER A 298 -39.97 23.83 4.88
CA SER A 298 -40.82 23.62 6.07
C SER A 298 -41.31 24.94 6.69
N ARG A 299 -40.57 26.04 6.47
CA ARG A 299 -40.94 27.41 6.88
C ARG A 299 -41.62 28.23 5.76
N THR A 300 -42.04 27.59 4.68
CA THR A 300 -42.72 28.22 3.53
C THR A 300 -41.89 29.31 2.82
N ARG A 301 -40.56 29.28 2.96
CA ARG A 301 -39.62 30.22 2.32
C ARG A 301 -39.17 29.69 0.95
N ILE A 302 -40.09 29.70 -0.01
CA ILE A 302 -39.92 29.05 -1.32
C ILE A 302 -38.72 29.60 -2.12
N LYS A 303 -38.49 30.91 -2.10
CA LYS A 303 -37.36 31.51 -2.85
C LYS A 303 -36.00 31.06 -2.31
N SER A 304 -35.85 31.00 -0.99
CA SER A 304 -34.63 30.53 -0.34
C SER A 304 -34.42 29.04 -0.57
N ALA A 305 -35.48 28.23 -0.51
CA ALA A 305 -35.40 26.80 -0.80
C ALA A 305 -34.84 26.51 -2.19
N LYS A 306 -35.38 27.18 -3.23
CA LYS A 306 -34.89 27.03 -4.61
C LYS A 306 -33.43 27.45 -4.78
N LEU A 307 -33.01 28.51 -4.09
CA LEU A 307 -31.62 28.95 -4.13
C LEU A 307 -30.67 27.90 -3.53
N PHE A 308 -31.02 27.36 -2.37
CA PHE A 308 -30.20 26.34 -1.72
C PHE A 308 -30.18 25.03 -2.52
N GLU A 309 -31.29 24.62 -3.14
CA GLU A 309 -31.32 23.48 -4.07
C GLU A 309 -30.39 23.67 -5.25
N ALA A 310 -30.41 24.85 -5.89
CA ALA A 310 -29.51 25.14 -7.01
C ALA A 310 -28.03 25.09 -6.58
N GLN A 311 -27.71 25.60 -5.37
CA GLN A 311 -26.36 25.56 -4.82
C GLN A 311 -25.91 24.15 -4.43
N ALA A 312 -26.83 23.28 -4.00
CA ALA A 312 -26.56 21.88 -3.72
C ALA A 312 -26.21 21.13 -5.01
N ILE A 313 -27.03 21.29 -6.06
CA ILE A 313 -26.80 20.67 -7.38
C ILE A 313 -25.48 21.15 -7.98
N GLU A 314 -25.18 22.45 -7.90
CA GLU A 314 -23.91 22.99 -8.40
C GLU A 314 -22.69 22.41 -7.67
N ALA A 315 -22.78 22.21 -6.35
CA ALA A 315 -21.70 21.62 -5.56
C ALA A 315 -21.48 20.14 -5.93
N GLN A 316 -22.57 19.38 -6.10
CA GLN A 316 -22.52 17.98 -6.56
C GLN A 316 -21.91 17.85 -7.97
N GLN A 317 -22.35 18.68 -8.91
CA GLN A 317 -21.80 18.66 -10.28
C GLN A 317 -20.29 18.94 -10.31
N ARG A 318 -19.79 19.76 -9.38
CA ARG A 318 -18.35 20.03 -9.26
C ARG A 318 -17.59 18.86 -8.65
N SER A 319 -18.13 18.17 -7.64
CA SER A 319 -17.49 16.97 -7.10
C SER A 319 -17.44 15.87 -8.14
N ASP A 320 -18.50 15.68 -8.92
CA ASP A 320 -18.57 14.67 -10.00
C ASP A 320 -17.51 14.89 -11.08
N VAL A 321 -17.22 16.14 -11.46
CA VAL A 321 -16.14 16.45 -12.43
C VAL A 321 -14.77 16.10 -11.87
N ILE A 322 -14.51 16.40 -10.59
CA ILE A 322 -13.24 16.06 -9.94
C ILE A 322 -13.10 14.54 -9.80
N ARG A 323 -14.19 13.85 -9.42
CA ARG A 323 -14.29 12.40 -9.33
C ARG A 323 -14.01 11.74 -10.68
N GLN A 324 -14.61 12.21 -11.77
CA GLN A 324 -14.31 11.74 -13.13
C GLN A 324 -12.83 11.91 -13.49
N ALA A 325 -12.21 13.04 -13.14
CA ALA A 325 -10.80 13.28 -13.40
C ALA A 325 -9.87 12.35 -12.62
N LEU A 326 -10.21 12.00 -11.37
CA LEU A 326 -9.49 11.01 -10.57
C LEU A 326 -9.50 9.63 -11.23
N PHE A 327 -10.65 9.20 -11.73
CA PHE A 327 -10.80 7.88 -12.36
C PHE A 327 -10.21 7.80 -13.78
N MET A 328 -10.11 8.92 -14.52
CA MET A 328 -9.45 8.93 -15.85
C MET A 328 -7.92 8.74 -15.78
N ASN A 329 -7.28 9.11 -14.67
CA ASN A 329 -5.83 9.00 -14.50
C ASN A 329 -5.33 7.58 -14.15
N GLN A 330 -6.22 6.61 -13.96
CA GLN A 330 -5.86 5.20 -13.73
C GLN A 330 -5.74 4.38 -15.03
N LEU A 331 -5.76 5.03 -16.20
CA LEU A 331 -5.47 4.42 -17.48
C LEU A 331 -3.95 4.27 -17.66
N PRO A 332 -3.42 3.09 -18.02
CA PRO A 332 -2.04 2.98 -18.46
C PRO A 332 -1.85 3.88 -19.70
N ALA A 333 -0.88 4.79 -19.63
CA ALA A 333 -0.42 5.54 -20.79
C ALA A 333 0.00 4.52 -21.86
N THR A 334 -0.73 4.51 -22.98
CA THR A 334 -0.43 3.68 -24.14
C THR A 334 0.99 3.97 -24.61
N ALA A 335 1.90 3.02 -24.41
CA ALA A 335 3.22 3.04 -24.97
C ALA A 335 3.11 2.98 -26.50
N THR A 336 3.23 4.13 -27.15
CA THR A 336 3.57 4.23 -28.57
C THR A 336 5.03 3.86 -28.73
N GLY A 337 5.30 2.57 -28.97
CA GLY A 337 6.62 2.02 -29.24
C GLY A 337 6.53 1.03 -30.38
N THR A 338 7.14 1.39 -31.50
CA THR A 338 7.19 0.70 -32.79
C THR A 338 7.37 -0.82 -32.72
N ALA A 339 6.52 -1.52 -33.47
CA ALA A 339 6.61 -2.94 -33.76
C ALA A 339 7.96 -3.33 -34.37
N ASN A 340 8.54 -4.41 -33.85
CA ASN A 340 9.26 -5.39 -34.67
C ASN A 340 8.99 -6.78 -34.10
N ASN A 341 8.50 -7.64 -34.99
CA ASN A 341 8.16 -9.04 -34.77
C ASN A 341 9.38 -9.86 -34.38
N GLU A 342 9.25 -10.66 -33.33
CA GLU A 342 9.61 -12.08 -33.32
C GLU A 342 9.03 -12.73 -32.05
N VAL A 343 8.02 -13.60 -32.24
CA VAL A 343 7.35 -14.36 -31.17
C VAL A 343 7.91 -15.78 -31.18
N PRO A 344 8.51 -16.28 -30.10
CA PRO A 344 8.55 -17.71 -29.84
C PRO A 344 7.24 -18.10 -29.13
N ASN A 345 6.49 -19.01 -29.77
CA ASN A 345 5.35 -19.71 -29.18
C ASN A 345 5.73 -20.32 -27.81
N ASN A 346 5.04 -19.90 -26.76
CA ASN A 346 4.81 -20.76 -25.60
C ASN A 346 3.40 -20.50 -25.07
N GLU A 347 2.53 -21.48 -25.33
CA GLU A 347 1.18 -21.57 -24.77
C GLU A 347 1.28 -21.57 -23.23
N THR A 348 1.00 -20.43 -22.61
CA THR A 348 0.80 -20.33 -21.17
C THR A 348 -0.65 -19.89 -20.97
N GLN A 349 -1.39 -20.66 -20.18
CA GLN A 349 -2.80 -20.47 -19.87
C GLN A 349 -3.10 -19.00 -19.54
N GLN A 350 -3.88 -18.32 -20.38
CA GLN A 350 -4.47 -17.02 -20.05
C GLN A 350 -5.36 -17.20 -18.81
N GLU A 351 -4.98 -16.60 -17.69
CA GLU A 351 -5.82 -16.58 -16.49
C GLU A 351 -7.11 -15.81 -16.80
N LEU A 352 -8.26 -16.51 -16.80
CA LEU A 352 -9.56 -15.94 -17.14
C LEU A 352 -10.04 -14.95 -16.07
N THR A 353 -10.13 -13.67 -16.42
CA THR A 353 -10.87 -12.65 -15.67
C THR A 353 -12.37 -12.90 -15.78
N ALA A 354 -13.12 -12.67 -14.70
CA ALA A 354 -14.58 -12.88 -14.68
C ALA A 354 -15.30 -12.00 -15.70
N ASP A 355 -16.36 -12.53 -16.31
CA ASP A 355 -17.19 -11.74 -17.22
C ASP A 355 -18.23 -10.89 -16.46
N LYS A 356 -18.84 -11.44 -15.41
CA LYS A 356 -19.77 -10.70 -14.52
C LYS A 356 -19.18 -10.55 -13.13
N VAL A 357 -19.58 -9.49 -12.45
CA VAL A 357 -19.22 -9.24 -11.04
C VAL A 357 -20.45 -8.91 -10.22
N VAL A 358 -20.53 -9.50 -9.03
CA VAL A 358 -21.54 -9.23 -8.02
C VAL A 358 -20.89 -8.53 -6.84
N VAL A 359 -21.38 -7.36 -6.48
CA VAL A 359 -20.95 -6.62 -5.29
C VAL A 359 -22.03 -6.74 -4.21
N LEU A 360 -21.66 -7.22 -3.03
CA LEU A 360 -22.51 -7.28 -1.84
C LEU A 360 -22.03 -6.21 -0.86
N ALA A 361 -22.83 -5.17 -0.68
CA ALA A 361 -22.59 -4.12 0.31
C ALA A 361 -23.44 -4.36 1.55
N VAL A 362 -22.79 -4.40 2.71
CA VAL A 362 -23.40 -4.85 3.95
C VAL A 362 -22.98 -3.94 5.10
N GLY A 363 -23.94 -3.46 5.88
CA GLY A 363 -23.69 -2.69 7.09
C GLY A 363 -24.07 -3.45 8.35
N ASP A 364 -24.42 -2.70 9.40
CA ASP A 364 -24.87 -3.23 10.68
C ASP A 364 -26.03 -4.24 10.51
N GLY A 365 -25.99 -5.34 11.27
CA GLY A 365 -27.00 -6.41 11.23
C GLY A 365 -27.04 -7.26 9.95
N GLY A 366 -26.25 -6.92 8.93
CA GLY A 366 -26.30 -7.60 7.62
C GLY A 366 -25.50 -8.90 7.51
N ILE A 367 -24.69 -9.27 8.50
CA ILE A 367 -23.81 -10.46 8.43
C ILE A 367 -24.60 -11.77 8.28
N SER A 368 -25.73 -11.90 8.99
CA SER A 368 -26.57 -13.10 8.88
C SER A 368 -27.18 -13.22 7.48
N ALA A 369 -27.63 -12.11 6.91
CA ALA A 369 -28.16 -12.05 5.55
C ALA A 369 -27.10 -12.38 4.50
N LEU A 370 -25.90 -11.80 4.63
CA LEU A 370 -24.74 -12.10 3.80
C LEU A 370 -24.42 -13.60 3.82
N SER A 371 -24.36 -14.20 5.01
CA SER A 371 -24.09 -15.64 5.14
C SER A 371 -25.16 -16.49 4.47
N GLN A 372 -26.44 -16.14 4.64
CA GLN A 372 -27.56 -16.87 4.04
C GLN A 372 -27.48 -16.86 2.51
N ILE A 373 -27.14 -15.70 1.92
CA ILE A 373 -26.99 -15.54 0.47
C ILE A 373 -25.81 -16.37 -0.04
N LEU A 374 -24.62 -16.22 0.56
CA LEU A 374 -23.41 -16.86 0.07
C LEU A 374 -23.45 -18.40 0.15
N VAL A 375 -24.06 -18.96 1.20
CA VAL A 375 -24.23 -20.42 1.36
C VAL A 375 -25.15 -21.00 0.28
N ALA A 376 -26.14 -20.22 -0.18
CA ALA A 376 -27.10 -20.65 -1.18
C ALA A 376 -26.56 -20.55 -2.63
N LEU A 377 -25.37 -20.00 -2.85
CA LEU A 377 -24.75 -19.93 -4.18
C LEU A 377 -24.05 -21.25 -4.55
N PRO A 378 -24.16 -21.70 -5.82
CA PRO A 378 -23.54 -22.94 -6.27
C PRO A 378 -22.02 -22.80 -6.44
N LEU A 379 -21.28 -23.92 -6.32
CA LEU A 379 -19.81 -23.94 -6.44
C LEU A 379 -19.28 -23.39 -7.78
N ASN A 380 -20.06 -23.52 -8.85
CA ASN A 380 -19.73 -23.06 -10.21
C ASN A 380 -20.38 -21.72 -10.55
N PHE A 381 -20.59 -20.85 -9.57
CA PHE A 381 -21.20 -19.54 -9.78
C PHE A 381 -20.37 -18.72 -10.80
N PRO A 382 -20.93 -18.30 -11.94
CA PRO A 382 -20.16 -17.83 -13.10
C PRO A 382 -19.62 -16.39 -12.98
N ALA A 383 -19.84 -15.73 -11.84
CA ALA A 383 -19.38 -14.37 -11.58
C ALA A 383 -18.36 -14.33 -10.44
N ALA A 384 -17.52 -13.29 -10.43
CA ALA A 384 -16.75 -12.94 -9.25
C ALA A 384 -17.69 -12.28 -8.21
N ILE A 385 -17.45 -12.51 -6.92
CA ILE A 385 -18.24 -11.92 -5.84
C ILE A 385 -17.32 -11.06 -5.00
N ILE A 386 -17.65 -9.79 -4.81
CA ILE A 386 -16.93 -8.87 -3.95
C ILE A 386 -17.85 -8.50 -2.79
N VAL A 387 -17.34 -8.58 -1.57
CA VAL A 387 -18.07 -8.24 -0.35
C VAL A 387 -17.39 -7.05 0.31
N VAL A 388 -18.16 -5.98 0.52
CA VAL A 388 -17.78 -4.86 1.36
C VAL A 388 -18.68 -4.83 2.59
N GLN A 389 -18.05 -4.86 3.77
CA GLN A 389 -18.75 -4.86 5.05
C GLN A 389 -18.29 -3.66 5.88
N HIS A 390 -19.22 -2.82 6.29
CA HIS A 390 -18.96 -1.81 7.32
C HIS A 390 -18.95 -2.51 8.68
N LEU A 391 -17.85 -2.38 9.40
CA LEU A 391 -17.69 -2.94 10.74
C LEU A 391 -17.36 -1.80 11.70
N ASP A 392 -17.97 -1.83 12.89
CA ASP A 392 -17.49 -1.04 14.00
C ASP A 392 -16.02 -1.44 14.30
N THR A 393 -15.22 -0.43 14.65
CA THR A 393 -13.75 -0.40 14.76
C THR A 393 -13.10 -1.47 15.65
N GLN A 394 -13.89 -2.34 16.30
CA GLN A 394 -13.42 -3.43 17.16
C GLN A 394 -13.58 -4.85 16.57
N SER A 395 -14.30 -5.02 15.46
CA SER A 395 -14.45 -6.32 14.81
C SER A 395 -13.43 -6.46 13.70
N ASN A 396 -12.79 -7.63 13.52
CA ASN A 396 -11.70 -7.84 12.55
C ASN A 396 -12.20 -8.62 11.31
N SER A 397 -12.09 -8.04 10.10
CA SER A 397 -12.54 -8.67 8.84
C SER A 397 -11.85 -10.00 8.54
N SER A 398 -10.59 -10.19 8.97
CA SER A 398 -9.89 -11.47 8.83
C SER A 398 -10.49 -12.58 9.71
N SER A 399 -10.99 -12.23 10.90
CA SER A 399 -11.70 -13.16 11.79
C SER A 399 -13.07 -13.54 11.22
N MET A 400 -13.74 -12.62 10.51
CA MET A 400 -15.04 -12.87 9.89
C MET A 400 -14.93 -13.69 8.60
N ALA A 401 -13.99 -13.36 7.73
CA ALA A 401 -13.66 -14.16 6.56
C ALA A 401 -13.34 -15.61 6.97
N SER A 402 -12.56 -15.79 8.05
CA SER A 402 -12.25 -17.10 8.62
C SER A 402 -13.48 -17.79 9.24
N ALA A 403 -14.35 -17.06 9.95
CA ALA A 403 -15.55 -17.61 10.56
C ALA A 403 -16.59 -18.05 9.51
N LEU A 404 -16.75 -17.29 8.43
CA LEU A 404 -17.68 -17.59 7.35
C LEU A 404 -17.15 -18.73 6.46
N SER A 405 -15.84 -18.79 6.19
CA SER A 405 -15.23 -19.79 5.30
C SER A 405 -15.55 -21.24 5.68
N GLY A 406 -15.78 -21.55 6.96
CA GLY A 406 -16.10 -22.91 7.42
C GLY A 406 -17.46 -23.45 6.97
N SER A 407 -18.36 -22.59 6.48
CA SER A 407 -19.72 -22.96 6.05
C SER A 407 -20.01 -22.64 4.57
N MET A 408 -19.04 -22.08 3.83
CA MET A 408 -19.22 -21.65 2.44
C MET A 408 -18.87 -22.75 1.45
N THR A 409 -19.63 -22.80 0.35
CA THR A 409 -19.35 -23.67 -0.79
C THR A 409 -18.28 -23.07 -1.71
N LEU A 410 -18.29 -21.75 -1.89
CA LEU A 410 -17.34 -21.03 -2.74
C LEU A 410 -16.05 -20.66 -1.97
N PRO A 411 -14.87 -20.67 -2.62
CA PRO A 411 -13.63 -20.19 -2.01
C PRO A 411 -13.74 -18.71 -1.65
N LEU A 412 -13.41 -18.40 -0.40
CA LEU A 412 -13.46 -17.07 0.19
C LEU A 412 -12.04 -16.64 0.56
N LYS A 413 -11.63 -15.44 0.12
CA LYS A 413 -10.35 -14.83 0.51
C LYS A 413 -10.49 -13.33 0.78
N LEU A 414 -9.54 -12.78 1.52
CA LEU A 414 -9.33 -11.33 1.54
C LEU A 414 -8.75 -10.89 0.19
N ALA A 415 -9.24 -9.77 -0.30
CA ALA A 415 -8.76 -9.16 -1.53
C ALA A 415 -7.31 -8.68 -1.38
N GLN A 416 -6.52 -8.81 -2.44
CA GLN A 416 -5.11 -8.44 -2.51
C GLN A 416 -4.85 -7.49 -3.68
N GLU A 417 -3.93 -6.55 -3.50
CA GLU A 417 -3.54 -5.59 -4.54
C GLU A 417 -3.13 -6.31 -5.83
N GLY A 418 -3.67 -5.85 -6.97
CA GLY A 418 -3.28 -6.29 -8.30
C GLY A 418 -3.85 -7.65 -8.74
N GLU A 419 -4.57 -8.37 -7.90
CA GLU A 419 -5.08 -9.70 -8.27
C GLU A 419 -6.28 -9.61 -9.25
N PRO A 420 -6.39 -10.49 -10.26
CA PRO A 420 -7.54 -10.51 -11.14
C PRO A 420 -8.78 -11.09 -10.45
N LEU A 421 -9.95 -10.49 -10.73
CA LEU A 421 -11.24 -11.04 -10.32
C LEU A 421 -11.56 -12.30 -11.11
N ARG A 422 -11.73 -13.42 -10.41
CA ARG A 422 -12.04 -14.71 -11.03
C ARG A 422 -13.47 -15.16 -10.70
N PRO A 423 -14.15 -15.84 -11.64
CA PRO A 423 -15.43 -16.47 -11.37
C PRO A 423 -15.36 -17.42 -10.19
N SER A 424 -16.46 -17.56 -9.47
CA SER A 424 -16.60 -18.50 -8.36
C SER A 424 -15.66 -18.23 -7.17
N ILE A 425 -15.12 -17.02 -7.04
CA ILE A 425 -14.35 -16.59 -5.86
C ILE A 425 -15.08 -15.45 -5.15
N ILE A 426 -15.10 -15.51 -3.81
CA ILE A 426 -15.57 -14.44 -2.94
C ILE A 426 -14.36 -13.65 -2.41
N TYR A 427 -14.32 -12.37 -2.72
CA TYR A 427 -13.30 -11.42 -2.28
C TYR A 427 -13.87 -10.50 -1.20
N PHE A 428 -13.33 -10.57 0.00
CA PHE A 428 -13.67 -9.65 1.08
C PHE A 428 -12.77 -8.43 1.06
N ALA A 429 -13.38 -7.24 1.12
CA ALA A 429 -12.66 -5.99 1.27
C ALA A 429 -11.87 -5.98 2.60
N PRO A 430 -10.57 -5.66 2.56
CA PRO A 430 -9.80 -5.45 3.78
C PRO A 430 -10.35 -4.26 4.56
N GLN A 431 -10.16 -4.27 5.87
CA GLN A 431 -10.49 -3.12 6.69
C GLN A 431 -9.50 -1.99 6.47
N ASN A 432 -9.95 -0.75 6.63
CA ASN A 432 -9.10 0.43 6.52
C ASN A 432 -8.47 0.64 5.12
N GLU A 433 -8.98 -0.03 4.10
CA GLU A 433 -8.60 0.17 2.71
C GLU A 433 -9.87 0.15 1.87
N HIS A 434 -10.00 1.06 0.92
CA HIS A 434 -11.02 0.98 -0.11
C HIS A 434 -10.64 -0.12 -1.09
N LEU A 435 -11.58 -1.02 -1.38
CA LEU A 435 -11.45 -1.97 -2.49
C LEU A 435 -12.07 -1.33 -3.73
N LEU A 436 -11.26 -1.19 -4.78
CA LEU A 436 -11.65 -0.70 -6.09
C LEU A 436 -11.36 -1.78 -7.15
N VAL A 437 -12.03 -1.66 -8.29
CA VAL A 437 -11.85 -2.56 -9.43
C VAL A 437 -11.39 -1.78 -10.66
N THR A 438 -10.21 -2.11 -11.17
CA THR A 438 -9.63 -1.48 -12.35
C THR A 438 -10.37 -1.90 -13.63
N THR A 439 -10.17 -1.16 -14.71
CA THR A 439 -10.77 -1.47 -16.03
C THR A 439 -10.35 -2.82 -16.60
N ASN A 440 -9.22 -3.36 -16.14
CA ASN A 440 -8.71 -4.67 -16.54
C ASN A 440 -9.29 -5.81 -15.67
N GLY A 441 -10.21 -5.50 -14.75
CA GLY A 441 -10.83 -6.48 -13.86
C GLY A 441 -9.90 -6.94 -12.74
N THR A 442 -8.90 -6.14 -12.37
CA THR A 442 -8.03 -6.41 -11.22
C THR A 442 -8.43 -5.58 -10.00
N ILE A 443 -8.09 -6.08 -8.83
CA ILE A 443 -8.32 -5.41 -7.55
C ILE A 443 -7.28 -4.31 -7.34
N CYS A 444 -7.72 -3.17 -6.84
CA CYS A 444 -6.88 -2.08 -6.34
C CYS A 444 -7.35 -1.70 -4.93
N LEU A 445 -6.42 -1.61 -3.99
CA LEU A 445 -6.61 -1.28 -2.59
C LEU A 445 -6.02 0.12 -2.35
N SER A 446 -6.85 1.02 -1.82
CA SER A 446 -6.45 2.40 -1.57
C SER A 446 -6.64 2.79 -0.11
N GLN A 447 -5.66 3.49 0.45
CA GLN A 447 -5.72 4.07 1.80
C GLN A 447 -6.23 5.52 1.80
N ALA A 448 -6.89 5.95 0.72
CA ALA A 448 -7.50 7.27 0.61
C ALA A 448 -8.41 7.62 1.81
N VAL A 449 -8.68 8.92 1.95
CA VAL A 449 -9.49 9.48 3.04
C VAL A 449 -10.88 8.81 3.08
N PHE A 450 -11.46 8.68 4.28
CA PHE A 450 -12.82 8.18 4.46
C PHE A 450 -13.81 8.89 3.53
N VAL A 451 -14.66 8.12 2.86
CA VAL A 451 -15.80 8.63 2.09
C VAL A 451 -17.05 8.35 2.90
N ASP A 452 -17.87 9.36 3.16
CA ASP A 452 -19.04 9.29 4.06
C ASP A 452 -18.77 8.59 5.40
N PHE A 453 -17.60 8.88 5.99
CA PHE A 453 -17.09 8.30 7.24
C PHE A 453 -16.80 6.78 7.21
N ALA A 454 -16.84 6.14 6.04
CA ALA A 454 -16.62 4.72 5.86
C ALA A 454 -15.29 4.39 5.15
N ARG A 455 -14.61 3.35 5.65
CA ARG A 455 -13.44 2.73 4.99
C ARG A 455 -13.34 1.26 5.42
N PRO A 456 -13.64 0.28 4.53
CA PRO A 456 -14.00 0.45 3.11
C PRO A 456 -15.36 1.15 2.92
N SER A 457 -15.55 1.80 1.77
CA SER A 457 -16.81 2.43 1.35
C SER A 457 -17.46 1.60 0.23
N ALA A 458 -18.78 1.43 0.30
CA ALA A 458 -19.56 0.70 -0.70
C ALA A 458 -19.73 1.49 -2.00
N ASP A 459 -19.94 2.80 -1.91
CA ASP A 459 -20.09 3.71 -3.05
C ASP A 459 -18.86 3.67 -3.96
N LEU A 460 -17.66 3.82 -3.40
CA LEU A 460 -16.42 3.78 -4.19
C LEU A 460 -16.22 2.44 -4.91
N LEU A 461 -16.52 1.33 -4.22
CA LEU A 461 -16.43 0.00 -4.83
C LEU A 461 -17.43 -0.11 -5.99
N LEU A 462 -18.69 0.22 -5.76
CA LEU A 462 -19.76 0.13 -6.75
C LEU A 462 -19.51 1.05 -7.95
N GLU A 463 -18.99 2.26 -7.74
CA GLU A 463 -18.59 3.19 -8.81
C GLU A 463 -17.47 2.61 -9.68
N SER A 464 -16.41 2.09 -9.06
CA SER A 464 -15.29 1.48 -9.81
C SER A 464 -15.74 0.23 -10.59
N VAL A 465 -16.64 -0.56 -10.01
CA VAL A 465 -17.24 -1.73 -10.66
C VAL A 465 -18.17 -1.31 -11.81
N ALA A 466 -18.97 -0.26 -11.65
CA ALA A 466 -19.82 0.26 -12.71
C ALA A 466 -19.00 0.71 -13.92
N ALA A 467 -17.89 1.41 -13.69
CA ALA A 467 -16.98 1.85 -14.75
C ALA A 467 -16.32 0.67 -15.49
N SER A 468 -15.90 -0.35 -14.74
CA SER A 468 -15.11 -1.47 -15.27
C SER A 468 -15.98 -2.58 -15.92
N PHE A 469 -17.13 -2.90 -15.32
CA PHE A 469 -17.98 -4.01 -15.75
C PHE A 469 -19.27 -3.60 -16.46
N LYS A 470 -19.71 -2.34 -16.30
CA LYS A 470 -20.90 -1.78 -16.95
C LYS A 470 -22.14 -2.66 -16.76
N GLN A 471 -22.80 -3.07 -17.85
CA GLN A 471 -24.00 -3.91 -17.80
C GLN A 471 -23.78 -5.31 -17.20
N ARG A 472 -22.51 -5.70 -17.00
CA ARG A 472 -22.13 -6.98 -16.40
C ARG A 472 -21.97 -6.88 -14.87
N ALA A 473 -22.17 -5.70 -14.30
CA ALA A 473 -22.15 -5.47 -12.86
C ALA A 473 -23.53 -5.68 -12.23
N ILE A 474 -23.54 -6.33 -11.07
CA ILE A 474 -24.73 -6.50 -10.24
C ILE A 474 -24.40 -5.99 -8.83
N ALA A 475 -25.16 -5.02 -8.34
CA ALA A 475 -25.07 -4.49 -6.99
C ALA A 475 -26.15 -5.10 -6.09
N VAL A 476 -25.78 -5.44 -4.87
CA VAL A 476 -26.71 -5.92 -3.83
C VAL A 476 -26.46 -5.12 -2.56
N ILE A 477 -27.45 -4.33 -2.14
CA ILE A 477 -27.41 -3.58 -0.87
C ILE A 477 -28.21 -4.34 0.19
N LEU A 478 -27.57 -4.72 1.28
CA LEU A 478 -28.18 -5.43 2.40
C LEU A 478 -28.36 -4.49 3.61
N SER A 479 -28.91 -5.05 4.69
CA SER A 479 -29.10 -4.36 5.98
C SER A 479 -27.87 -3.56 6.40
N GLY A 480 -28.13 -2.34 6.89
CA GLY A 480 -27.12 -1.44 7.43
C GLY A 480 -27.67 -0.05 7.76
N THR A 481 -26.90 0.70 8.54
CA THR A 481 -27.20 2.09 8.91
C THR A 481 -26.58 3.07 7.91
N GLY A 482 -27.19 4.25 7.74
CA GLY A 482 -26.67 5.29 6.85
C GLY A 482 -27.05 5.09 5.38
N ASN A 483 -26.29 5.73 4.47
CA ASN A 483 -26.61 5.85 3.05
C ASN A 483 -25.52 5.33 2.10
N ASP A 484 -24.43 4.75 2.62
CA ASP A 484 -23.34 4.23 1.78
C ASP A 484 -23.87 3.12 0.85
N GLY A 485 -23.52 3.22 -0.42
CA GLY A 485 -24.01 2.39 -1.51
C GLY A 485 -25.09 3.06 -2.36
N ALA A 486 -25.70 4.16 -1.91
CA ALA A 486 -26.76 4.86 -2.66
C ALA A 486 -26.23 5.52 -3.95
N LEU A 487 -25.05 6.15 -3.92
CA LEU A 487 -24.46 6.76 -5.13
C LEU A 487 -23.94 5.67 -6.07
N GLY A 488 -23.35 4.62 -5.51
CA GLY A 488 -22.84 3.45 -6.21
C GLY A 488 -23.92 2.71 -6.99
N VAL A 489 -25.11 2.51 -6.42
CA VAL A 489 -26.21 1.88 -7.17
C VAL A 489 -26.73 2.74 -8.32
N GLN A 490 -26.70 4.07 -8.20
CA GLN A 490 -27.01 4.96 -9.31
C GLN A 490 -25.99 4.80 -10.44
N ALA A 491 -24.70 4.74 -10.11
CA ALA A 491 -23.64 4.52 -11.09
C ALA A 491 -23.79 3.17 -11.82
N ILE A 492 -24.07 2.09 -11.07
CA ILE A 492 -24.32 0.76 -11.63
C ILE A 492 -25.49 0.78 -12.61
N HIS A 493 -26.62 1.37 -12.20
CA HIS A 493 -27.81 1.46 -13.04
C HIS A 493 -27.57 2.32 -14.30
N GLN A 494 -26.90 3.46 -14.17
CA GLN A 494 -26.55 4.33 -15.30
C GLN A 494 -25.66 3.63 -16.34
N MET A 495 -24.81 2.71 -15.90
CA MET A 495 -23.97 1.89 -16.79
C MET A 495 -24.66 0.60 -17.28
N GLY A 496 -25.97 0.45 -17.02
CA GLY A 496 -26.79 -0.68 -17.48
C GLY A 496 -26.69 -1.94 -16.62
N GLY A 497 -26.02 -1.87 -15.47
CA GLY A 497 -25.95 -2.95 -14.50
C GLY A 497 -27.28 -3.15 -13.75
N LYS A 498 -27.32 -4.17 -12.88
CA LYS A 498 -28.52 -4.50 -12.09
C LYS A 498 -28.35 -4.20 -10.63
N VAL A 499 -29.40 -3.69 -9.99
CA VAL A 499 -29.40 -3.31 -8.58
C VAL A 499 -30.47 -4.10 -7.83
N ILE A 500 -30.06 -4.77 -6.77
CA ILE A 500 -30.93 -5.49 -5.83
C ILE A 500 -30.76 -4.86 -4.44
N THR A 501 -31.83 -4.75 -3.67
CA THR A 501 -31.75 -4.45 -2.23
C THR A 501 -32.52 -5.49 -1.43
N SER A 502 -32.15 -5.67 -0.16
CA SER A 502 -33.02 -6.37 0.80
C SER A 502 -34.28 -5.55 1.06
N ASP A 503 -35.37 -6.24 1.44
CA ASP A 503 -36.61 -5.60 1.88
C ASP A 503 -36.55 -5.25 3.38
N ASP A 504 -37.52 -4.45 3.83
CA ASP A 504 -37.63 -4.04 5.24
C ASP A 504 -37.88 -5.24 6.16
N SER A 505 -38.67 -6.22 5.71
CA SER A 505 -39.08 -7.37 6.54
C SER A 505 -37.93 -8.30 6.92
N THR A 506 -36.86 -8.33 6.13
CA THR A 506 -35.67 -9.16 6.37
C THR A 506 -34.40 -8.36 6.68
N SER A 507 -34.50 -7.04 6.79
CA SER A 507 -33.39 -6.15 7.18
C SER A 507 -33.46 -5.86 8.69
N GLU A 508 -32.33 -5.98 9.38
CA GLU A 508 -32.24 -5.57 10.79
C GLU A 508 -32.20 -4.04 10.91
N PHE A 509 -31.49 -3.40 9.97
CA PHE A 509 -31.43 -1.96 9.78
C PHE A 509 -31.73 -1.65 8.31
N PHE A 510 -32.78 -0.88 8.06
CA PHE A 510 -33.29 -0.64 6.71
C PHE A 510 -32.79 0.68 6.08
N ASP A 511 -31.93 1.45 6.75
CA ASP A 511 -31.48 2.76 6.26
C ASP A 511 -30.71 2.65 4.94
N MET A 512 -29.72 1.75 4.83
CA MET A 512 -28.94 1.56 3.60
C MET A 512 -29.82 1.08 2.42
N PRO A 513 -30.65 0.02 2.58
CA PRO A 513 -31.61 -0.35 1.54
C PRO A 513 -32.60 0.76 1.18
N ASP A 514 -33.14 1.50 2.14
CA ASP A 514 -34.07 2.62 1.89
C ASP A 514 -33.40 3.77 1.14
N ALA A 515 -32.15 4.09 1.49
CA ALA A 515 -31.33 5.07 0.78
C ALA A 515 -31.11 4.65 -0.68
N ALA A 516 -30.77 3.38 -0.92
CA ALA A 516 -30.66 2.83 -2.26
C ALA A 516 -32.00 2.86 -3.01
N ILE A 517 -33.12 2.50 -2.39
CA ILE A 517 -34.46 2.57 -3.01
C ILE A 517 -34.84 4.01 -3.37
N SER A 518 -34.52 4.95 -2.49
CA SER A 518 -34.81 6.39 -2.65
C SER A 518 -34.12 7.02 -3.86
N THR A 519 -33.08 6.37 -4.41
CA THR A 519 -32.45 6.80 -5.67
C THR A 519 -33.36 6.62 -6.89
N GLY A 520 -34.37 5.74 -6.81
CA GLY A 520 -35.23 5.37 -7.92
C GLY A 520 -34.58 4.44 -8.96
N THR A 521 -33.37 3.90 -8.70
CA THR A 521 -32.62 3.07 -9.65
C THR A 521 -32.54 1.59 -9.28
N VAL A 522 -33.22 1.17 -8.21
CA VAL A 522 -33.27 -0.24 -7.78
C VAL A 522 -34.16 -1.07 -8.70
N ASP A 523 -33.63 -2.16 -9.27
CA ASP A 523 -34.43 -3.07 -10.11
C ASP A 523 -35.28 -4.02 -9.26
N PHE A 524 -34.76 -4.52 -8.14
CA PHE A 524 -35.43 -5.51 -7.31
C PHE A 524 -35.27 -5.23 -5.81
N VAL A 525 -36.38 -5.15 -5.09
CA VAL A 525 -36.42 -5.17 -3.62
C VAL A 525 -36.93 -6.54 -3.20
N LEU A 526 -36.11 -7.33 -2.53
CA LEU A 526 -36.38 -8.75 -2.27
C LEU A 526 -36.13 -9.12 -0.81
N PRO A 527 -36.89 -10.08 -0.25
CA PRO A 527 -36.50 -10.68 1.01
C PRO A 527 -35.18 -11.45 0.84
N VAL A 528 -34.34 -11.43 1.87
CA VAL A 528 -32.95 -11.97 1.83
C VAL A 528 -32.86 -13.40 1.29
N ASN A 529 -33.85 -14.25 1.60
CA ASN A 529 -33.90 -15.64 1.14
C ASN A 529 -34.12 -15.80 -0.37
N GLU A 530 -34.59 -14.77 -1.08
CA GLU A 530 -34.82 -14.79 -2.53
C GLU A 530 -33.64 -14.21 -3.34
N ILE A 531 -32.76 -13.44 -2.68
CA ILE A 531 -31.66 -12.74 -3.34
C ILE A 531 -30.71 -13.72 -4.05
N ALA A 532 -30.32 -14.82 -3.39
CA ALA A 532 -29.42 -15.81 -4.00
C ALA A 532 -29.99 -16.43 -5.28
N SER A 533 -31.27 -16.81 -5.27
CA SER A 533 -31.94 -17.33 -6.47
C SER A 533 -32.03 -16.28 -7.58
N ARG A 534 -32.24 -14.99 -7.22
CA ARG A 534 -32.23 -13.90 -8.19
C ARG A 534 -30.86 -13.70 -8.81
N LEU A 535 -29.80 -13.73 -8.01
CA LEU A 535 -28.41 -13.61 -8.48
C LEU A 535 -28.09 -14.72 -9.49
N ILE A 536 -28.41 -15.98 -9.15
CA ILE A 536 -28.21 -17.13 -10.05
C ILE A 536 -28.88 -16.87 -11.40
N ASN A 537 -30.15 -16.45 -11.41
CA ASN A 537 -30.88 -16.16 -12.65
C ASN A 537 -30.21 -15.06 -13.48
N LEU A 538 -29.82 -13.93 -12.87
CA LEU A 538 -29.20 -12.80 -13.56
C LEU A 538 -27.81 -13.12 -14.15
N VAL A 539 -27.03 -13.95 -13.46
CA VAL A 539 -25.69 -14.30 -13.94
C VAL A 539 -25.74 -15.40 -15.01
N THR A 540 -26.71 -16.31 -14.95
CA THR A 540 -26.88 -17.45 -15.88
C THR A 540 -27.69 -17.14 -17.13
N SER A 541 -28.52 -16.11 -17.14
CA SER A 541 -29.16 -15.65 -18.36
C SER A 541 -28.12 -15.00 -19.29
N GLU A 542 -27.75 -15.70 -20.36
CA GLU A 542 -27.04 -15.15 -21.52
C GLU A 542 -27.95 -14.23 -22.34
N ALA A 543 -27.32 -13.25 -22.97
CA ALA A 543 -27.87 -12.26 -23.90
C ALA A 543 -29.01 -12.78 -24.78
N THR A 544 -30.21 -12.28 -24.54
CA THR A 544 -31.24 -12.13 -25.58
C THR A 544 -31.70 -10.68 -25.56
N GLU A 545 -30.90 -9.84 -26.21
CA GLU A 545 -31.37 -8.72 -27.06
C GLU A 545 -30.22 -8.20 -27.93
#